data_AF-A0A5B9W882-F1
#
_entry.id   AF-A0A5B9W882-F1
#
_cell.length_a   1.000
_cell.length_b   1.000
_cell.length_c   1.000
_cell.angle_alpha   90.00
_cell.angle_beta   90.00
_cell.angle_gamma   90.00
#
_symmetry.space_group_name_H-M   'P 1'
#
loop_
_entity.id
_entity.type
_entity.pdbx_description
1 polymer ?
#
loop_
_entity_poly.entity_id
_entity_poly.type
_entity_poly.pdbx_seq_one_letter_code
_entity_poly.pdbx_strand_id
1 'polypeptide(L)'
;MIDRIRRVLPPPPFTLLFLISFIVIEGPLLYLEWKFEARADLRVRPGELLVGLATLVLGSYRVLAFHPFYLRSYRKWLEQTPWTIHKPLPLGPISLTWADGIAVGLLVILTLNRLETHAIRICTLFLIAHAVWLALTFWPTGIGTQGYLCVFGLGFCVRFWHEPWACLAAAVVASLVAHAGLRRSLARFPWRGHAAEYLTIHGPDLEELVGWPCGWPFDQLYRDVRIAGRFRMNTADAILVSMLAGWAAFCLAGLHHDSDERGGFALVMQVPCMLFVPLLRLGIYVGCYRPPVSLVGRIRSGRWIIPGYDRCLAAPLLAMLCGGATVLVLRKWLPTEVAASIAICTIMLISLASPPGLREWRLTGAHRITHGILAKGPNAPFVEVG
;
A
#
# COMPACT_ATOMS: atom_id res chain seq x y z
N MET A 1 33.95 -16.25 0.55
CA MET A 1 32.67 -16.64 1.21
C MET A 1 32.22 -15.56 2.20
N ILE A 2 33.11 -15.12 3.10
CA ILE A 2 32.84 -14.09 4.12
C ILE A 2 32.28 -12.78 3.53
N ASP A 3 32.85 -12.27 2.44
CA ASP A 3 32.36 -11.03 1.81
C ASP A 3 30.92 -11.13 1.27
N ARG A 4 30.48 -12.33 0.88
CA ARG A 4 29.09 -12.53 0.45
C ARG A 4 28.13 -12.49 1.64
N ILE A 5 28.51 -13.11 2.75
CA ILE A 5 27.71 -13.08 3.99
C ILE A 5 27.59 -11.65 4.52
N ARG A 6 28.70 -10.89 4.49
CA ARG A 6 28.74 -9.49 4.93
C ARG A 6 27.78 -8.59 4.15
N ARG A 7 27.51 -8.90 2.87
CA ARG A 7 26.53 -8.16 2.06
C ARG A 7 25.09 -8.55 2.40
N VAL A 8 24.83 -9.82 2.76
CA VAL A 8 23.45 -10.26 3.01
C VAL A 8 22.90 -9.71 4.32
N LEU A 9 23.74 -9.62 5.34
CA LEU A 9 23.34 -9.13 6.66
C LEU A 9 23.16 -7.60 6.68
N PRO A 10 22.25 -7.08 7.52
CA PRO A 10 22.21 -5.66 7.83
C PRO A 10 23.58 -5.15 8.28
N PRO A 11 23.85 -3.83 8.18
CA PRO A 11 25.13 -3.27 8.58
C PRO A 11 25.51 -3.69 10.01
N PRO A 12 26.79 -3.96 10.30
CA PRO A 12 27.24 -4.49 11.60
C PRO A 12 26.69 -3.76 12.85
N PRO A 13 26.50 -2.43 12.85
CA PRO A 13 25.90 -1.75 13.99
C PRO A 13 24.48 -2.23 14.32
N PHE A 14 23.65 -2.52 13.31
CA PHE A 14 22.28 -3.01 13.52
C PHE A 14 22.27 -4.44 14.07
N THR A 15 23.14 -5.31 13.55
CA THR A 15 23.27 -6.67 14.07
C THR A 15 23.81 -6.69 15.50
N LEU A 16 24.79 -5.82 15.80
CA LEU A 16 25.35 -5.70 17.15
C LEU A 16 24.30 -5.16 18.12
N LEU A 17 23.56 -4.12 17.72
CA LEU A 17 22.46 -3.57 18.52
C LEU A 17 21.43 -4.64 18.84
N PHE A 18 20.98 -5.42 17.84
CA PHE A 18 20.06 -6.53 18.06
C PHE A 18 20.60 -7.54 19.07
N LEU A 19 21.85 -8.00 18.91
CA LEU A 19 22.46 -8.98 19.81
C LEU A 19 22.56 -8.45 21.25
N ILE A 20 23.01 -7.20 21.42
CA ILE A 20 23.08 -6.57 22.74
C ILE A 20 21.69 -6.46 23.35
N SER A 21 20.70 -5.97 22.61
CA SER A 21 19.31 -5.87 23.08
C SER A 21 18.74 -7.24 23.47
N PHE A 22 18.99 -8.28 22.67
CA PHE A 22 18.54 -9.63 22.97
C PHE A 22 19.19 -10.17 24.24
N ILE A 23 20.51 -10.05 24.39
CA ILE A 23 21.23 -10.51 25.58
C ILE A 23 20.76 -9.77 26.83
N VAL A 24 20.61 -8.45 26.76
CA VAL A 24 20.21 -7.62 27.92
C VAL A 24 18.77 -7.92 28.35
N ILE A 25 17.87 -8.13 27.40
CA ILE A 25 16.44 -8.30 27.68
C ILE A 25 16.08 -9.76 27.98
N GLU A 26 16.53 -10.69 27.14
CA GLU A 26 16.18 -12.11 27.21
C GLU A 26 17.17 -12.91 28.07
N GLY A 27 18.43 -12.50 28.13
CA GLY A 27 19.49 -13.19 28.88
C GLY A 27 19.18 -13.37 30.37
N PRO A 28 18.73 -12.33 31.11
CA PRO A 28 18.33 -12.49 32.50
C PRO A 28 17.18 -13.49 32.68
N LEU A 29 16.19 -13.49 31.78
CA LEU A 29 15.07 -14.43 31.82
C LEU A 29 15.55 -15.87 31.61
N LEU A 30 16.37 -16.11 30.58
CA LEU A 30 16.95 -17.42 30.30
C LEU A 30 17.83 -17.92 31.46
N TYR A 31 18.62 -17.02 32.06
CA TYR A 31 19.43 -17.35 33.22
C TYR A 31 18.58 -17.75 34.42
N LEU A 32 17.49 -17.03 34.71
CA LEU A 32 16.57 -17.37 35.79
C LEU A 32 15.83 -18.69 35.53
N GLU A 33 15.34 -18.92 34.30
CA GLU A 33 14.67 -20.17 33.92
C GLU A 33 15.61 -21.38 34.07
N TRP A 34 16.87 -21.22 33.65
CA TRP A 34 17.88 -22.26 33.81
C TRP A 34 18.21 -22.50 35.29
N LYS A 35 18.40 -21.43 36.08
CA LYS A 35 18.80 -21.50 37.49
C LYS A 35 17.72 -22.12 38.39
N PHE A 36 16.46 -21.82 38.12
CA PHE A 36 15.33 -22.28 38.95
C PHE A 36 14.60 -23.49 38.37
N GLU A 37 15.05 -24.02 37.23
CA GLU A 37 14.39 -25.10 36.47
C GLU A 37 12.88 -24.84 36.22
N ALA A 38 12.48 -23.56 36.28
CA ALA A 38 11.10 -23.11 36.20
C ALA A 38 10.95 -22.19 35.00
N ARG A 39 10.08 -22.56 34.05
CA ARG A 39 9.80 -21.74 32.86
C ARG A 39 8.91 -20.56 33.23
N ALA A 40 9.28 -19.36 32.81
CA ALA A 40 8.41 -18.20 32.97
C ALA A 40 7.26 -18.31 31.96
N ASP A 41 6.04 -18.45 32.47
CA ASP A 41 4.82 -18.45 31.66
C ASP A 41 4.39 -17.01 31.35
N LEU A 42 5.18 -16.34 30.53
CA LEU A 42 4.84 -15.03 29.99
C LEU A 42 4.05 -15.22 28.70
N ARG A 43 2.85 -14.62 28.64
CA ARG A 43 1.99 -14.64 27.43
C ARG A 43 2.72 -14.11 26.19
N VAL A 44 3.59 -13.12 26.37
CA VAL A 44 4.45 -12.57 25.31
C VAL A 44 5.85 -12.43 25.88
N ARG A 45 6.81 -13.13 25.27
CA ARG A 45 8.21 -13.05 25.69
C ARG A 45 8.93 -11.92 24.92
N PRO A 46 9.63 -11.01 25.60
CA PRO A 46 10.32 -9.90 24.93
C PRO A 46 11.32 -10.36 23.85
N GLY A 47 12.06 -11.45 24.06
CA GLY A 47 12.96 -12.01 23.06
C GLY A 47 12.26 -12.42 21.77
N GLU A 48 11.02 -12.92 21.83
CA GLU A 48 10.25 -13.27 20.63
C GLU A 48 9.87 -12.04 19.81
N LEU A 49 9.51 -10.93 20.47
CA LEU A 49 9.25 -9.66 19.79
C LEU A 49 10.51 -9.13 19.11
N LEU A 50 11.67 -9.22 19.78
CA LEU A 50 12.96 -8.81 19.21
C LEU A 50 13.35 -9.66 17.99
N VAL A 51 13.20 -10.99 18.08
CA VAL A 51 13.49 -11.90 16.96
C VAL A 51 12.52 -11.65 15.82
N GLY A 52 11.22 -11.46 16.09
CA GLY A 52 10.23 -11.10 15.07
C GLY A 52 10.56 -9.78 14.36
N LEU A 53 10.95 -8.75 15.12
CA LEU A 53 11.38 -7.47 14.55
C LEU A 53 12.65 -7.61 13.71
N ALA A 54 13.66 -8.31 14.22
CA ALA A 54 14.90 -8.57 13.49
C ALA A 54 14.64 -9.34 12.18
N THR A 55 13.69 -10.28 12.20
CA THR A 55 13.25 -11.04 11.02
C THR A 55 12.61 -10.14 9.97
N LEU A 56 11.71 -9.24 10.38
CA LEU A 56 11.09 -8.24 9.49
C LEU A 56 12.14 -7.29 8.90
N VAL A 57 13.09 -6.81 9.73
CA VAL A 57 14.19 -5.95 9.30
C VAL A 57 15.08 -6.66 8.28
N LEU A 58 15.42 -7.94 8.52
CA LEU A 58 16.23 -8.74 7.62
C LEU A 58 15.57 -8.92 6.25
N GLY A 59 14.28 -9.31 6.22
CA GLY A 59 13.52 -9.46 4.97
C GLY A 59 13.37 -8.14 4.21
N SER A 60 13.16 -7.04 4.92
CA SER A 60 13.04 -5.69 4.35
C SER A 60 14.38 -5.18 3.79
N TYR A 61 15.45 -5.33 4.58
CA TYR A 61 16.81 -4.89 4.24
C TYR A 61 17.24 -5.47 2.89
N ARG A 62 16.93 -6.75 2.65
CA ARG A 62 17.28 -7.43 1.40
C ARG A 62 16.71 -6.75 0.15
N VAL A 63 15.52 -6.19 0.22
CA VAL A 63 14.92 -5.48 -0.91
C VAL A 63 15.45 -4.04 -0.96
N LEU A 64 15.40 -3.34 0.17
CA LEU A 64 15.77 -1.93 0.25
C LEU A 64 17.23 -1.65 -0.11
N ALA A 65 18.14 -2.52 0.32
CA ALA A 65 19.59 -2.33 0.12
C ALA A 65 20.10 -2.78 -1.26
N PHE A 66 19.35 -3.59 -1.99
CA PHE A 66 19.83 -4.18 -3.26
C PHE A 66 18.98 -3.81 -4.47
N HIS A 67 17.74 -3.37 -4.28
CA HIS A 67 16.86 -3.06 -5.40
C HIS A 67 17.17 -1.68 -6.00
N PRO A 68 17.45 -1.56 -7.32
CA PRO A 68 17.78 -0.28 -7.95
C PRO A 68 16.71 0.80 -7.75
N PHE A 69 15.44 0.41 -7.60
CA PHE A 69 14.34 1.33 -7.30
C PHE A 69 14.59 2.20 -6.05
N TYR A 70 15.10 1.63 -4.95
CA TYR A 70 15.32 2.37 -3.71
C TYR A 70 16.66 3.14 -3.71
N LEU A 71 17.60 2.75 -4.57
CA LEU A 71 18.94 3.33 -4.64
C LEU A 71 19.12 4.13 -5.93
N ARG A 72 18.77 5.42 -5.89
CA ARG A 72 18.81 6.31 -7.07
C ARG A 72 20.17 6.34 -7.76
N SER A 73 21.26 6.43 -7.00
CA SER A 73 22.62 6.42 -7.54
C SER A 73 22.96 5.10 -8.24
N TYR A 74 22.59 3.98 -7.62
CA TYR A 74 22.79 2.65 -8.20
C TYR A 74 21.97 2.45 -9.48
N ARG A 75 20.72 2.93 -9.50
CA ARG A 75 19.89 2.95 -10.70
C ARG A 75 20.52 3.76 -11.82
N LYS A 76 20.91 5.03 -11.57
CA LYS A 76 21.54 5.89 -12.57
C LYS A 76 22.80 5.25 -13.14
N TRP A 77 23.62 4.64 -12.28
CA TRP A 77 24.79 3.90 -12.70
C TRP A 77 24.40 2.69 -13.58
N LEU A 78 23.41 1.88 -13.17
CA LEU A 78 22.93 0.75 -13.98
C LEU A 78 22.40 1.19 -15.35
N GLU A 79 21.67 2.30 -15.43
CA GLU A 79 21.15 2.88 -16.68
C GLU A 79 22.27 3.28 -17.66
N GLN A 80 23.47 3.59 -17.16
CA GLN A 80 24.64 3.96 -17.96
C GLN A 80 25.53 2.77 -18.36
N THR A 81 25.24 1.57 -17.85
CA THR A 81 26.04 0.36 -18.13
C THR A 81 25.32 -0.56 -19.12
N PRO A 82 26.04 -1.44 -19.84
CA PRO A 82 25.43 -2.47 -20.69
C PRO A 82 24.88 -3.65 -19.86
N TRP A 83 24.29 -3.36 -18.70
CA TRP A 83 23.69 -4.37 -17.83
C TRP A 83 22.39 -4.91 -18.45
N THR A 84 22.12 -6.19 -18.23
CA THR A 84 20.91 -6.88 -18.68
C THR A 84 20.48 -7.87 -17.60
N ILE A 85 19.22 -8.32 -17.61
CA ILE A 85 18.70 -9.28 -16.63
C ILE A 85 19.47 -10.60 -16.56
N HIS A 86 20.20 -10.98 -17.61
CA HIS A 86 21.02 -12.19 -17.64
C HIS A 86 22.33 -12.05 -16.86
N LYS A 87 22.73 -10.82 -16.50
CA LYS A 87 23.92 -10.54 -15.70
C LYS A 87 23.54 -10.39 -14.22
N PRO A 88 24.35 -10.89 -13.28
CA PRO A 88 24.10 -10.65 -11.87
C PRO A 88 24.10 -9.15 -11.56
N LEU A 89 23.32 -8.74 -10.57
CA LEU A 89 23.31 -7.36 -10.08
C LEU A 89 24.63 -7.07 -9.34
N PRO A 90 25.36 -5.99 -9.68
CA PRO A 90 26.68 -5.71 -9.11
C PRO A 90 26.72 -5.51 -7.59
N LEU A 91 25.68 -4.92 -6.98
CA LEU A 91 25.63 -4.76 -5.53
C LEU A 91 25.33 -6.08 -4.81
N GLY A 92 24.57 -6.96 -5.45
CA GLY A 92 24.17 -8.26 -4.90
C GLY A 92 22.80 -8.69 -5.43
N PRO A 93 22.46 -9.98 -5.27
CA PRO A 93 21.15 -10.49 -5.66
C PRO A 93 20.05 -9.94 -4.73
N ILE A 94 18.96 -9.44 -5.31
CA ILE A 94 17.73 -9.08 -4.58
C ILE A 94 16.95 -10.35 -4.17
N SER A 95 17.10 -11.42 -4.95
CA SER A 95 16.50 -12.72 -4.66
C SER A 95 17.07 -13.34 -3.39
N LEU A 96 16.26 -14.19 -2.77
CA LEU A 96 16.69 -15.00 -1.63
C LEU A 96 17.86 -15.90 -2.04
N THR A 97 18.82 -16.05 -1.13
CA THR A 97 20.02 -16.87 -1.28
C THR A 97 20.18 -17.79 -0.08
N TRP A 98 21.07 -18.79 -0.16
CA TRP A 98 21.36 -19.68 0.96
C TRP A 98 21.87 -18.93 2.21
N ALA A 99 22.54 -17.78 2.03
CA ALA A 99 22.99 -16.95 3.15
C ALA A 99 21.82 -16.35 3.94
N ASP A 100 20.70 -16.01 3.27
CA ASP A 100 19.47 -15.58 3.94
C ASP A 100 18.91 -16.75 4.78
N GLY A 101 18.95 -17.97 4.24
CA GLY A 101 18.56 -19.19 4.96
C GLY A 101 19.38 -19.44 6.23
N ILE A 102 20.68 -19.18 6.21
CA ILE A 102 21.52 -19.26 7.42
C ILE A 102 21.12 -18.18 8.43
N ALA A 103 20.95 -16.94 7.98
CA ALA A 103 20.58 -15.84 8.89
C ALA A 103 19.22 -16.10 9.57
N VAL A 104 18.23 -16.54 8.81
CA VAL A 104 16.92 -16.95 9.33
C VAL A 104 17.06 -18.18 10.24
N GLY A 105 17.86 -19.18 9.85
CA GLY A 105 18.13 -20.36 10.66
C GLY A 105 18.76 -20.03 12.01
N LEU A 106 19.67 -19.06 12.07
CA LEU A 106 20.23 -18.57 13.34
C LEU A 106 19.17 -17.91 14.22
N LEU A 107 18.26 -17.12 13.64
CA LEU A 107 17.12 -16.55 14.37
C LEU A 107 16.17 -17.64 14.90
N VAL A 108 15.94 -18.70 14.12
CA VAL A 108 15.19 -19.88 14.57
C VAL A 108 15.90 -20.58 15.72
N ILE A 109 17.23 -20.75 15.63
CA ILE A 109 18.06 -21.35 16.70
C ILE A 109 17.90 -20.60 18.02
N LEU A 110 17.88 -19.26 17.99
CA LEU A 110 17.64 -18.43 19.19
C LEU A 110 16.26 -18.68 19.84
N THR A 111 15.32 -19.29 19.11
CA THR A 111 13.97 -19.61 19.60
C THR A 111 13.73 -21.11 19.83
N LEU A 112 14.73 -21.99 19.68
CA LEU A 112 14.57 -23.45 19.81
C LEU A 112 14.09 -23.90 21.20
N ASN A 113 14.27 -23.07 22.22
CA ASN A 113 13.74 -23.35 23.55
C ASN A 113 12.20 -23.28 23.62
N ARG A 114 11.53 -22.92 22.51
CA ARG A 114 10.07 -22.83 22.37
C ARG A 114 9.58 -23.75 21.24
N LEU A 115 8.28 -24.03 21.28
CA LEU A 115 7.54 -24.95 20.40
C LEU A 115 7.82 -24.74 18.90
N GLU A 116 7.64 -25.80 18.10
CA GLU A 116 7.85 -25.83 16.64
C GLU A 116 7.16 -24.69 15.86
N THR A 117 6.07 -24.15 16.40
CA THR A 117 5.28 -23.07 15.79
C THR A 117 6.04 -21.75 15.63
N HIS A 118 7.05 -21.47 16.46
CA HIS A 118 7.83 -20.23 16.38
C HIS A 118 8.77 -20.22 15.17
N ALA A 119 9.41 -21.35 14.85
CA ALA A 119 10.29 -21.47 13.70
C ALA A 119 9.57 -21.13 12.39
N ILE A 120 8.34 -21.64 12.24
CA ILE A 120 7.48 -21.39 11.07
C ILE A 120 7.14 -19.91 10.99
N ARG A 121 6.76 -19.26 12.10
CA ARG A 121 6.43 -17.83 12.14
C ARG A 121 7.59 -16.94 11.74
N ILE A 122 8.82 -17.28 12.15
CA ILE A 122 10.04 -16.55 11.74
C ILE A 122 10.21 -16.64 10.22
N CYS A 123 10.15 -17.85 9.64
CA CYS A 123 10.24 -18.02 8.19
C CYS A 123 9.14 -17.23 7.45
N THR A 124 7.89 -17.31 7.93
CA THR A 124 6.74 -16.60 7.37
C THR A 124 6.91 -15.08 7.41
N LEU A 125 7.31 -14.51 8.56
CA LEU A 125 7.54 -13.08 8.73
C LEU A 125 8.63 -12.57 7.77
N PHE A 126 9.71 -13.33 7.61
CA PHE A 126 10.79 -12.99 6.68
C PHE A 126 10.28 -12.91 5.24
N LEU A 127 9.53 -13.93 4.80
CA LEU A 127 8.95 -14.00 3.46
C LEU A 127 7.92 -12.89 3.20
N ILE A 128 7.04 -12.61 4.17
CA ILE A 128 6.06 -11.52 4.10
C ILE A 128 6.78 -10.18 3.93
N ALA A 129 7.76 -9.87 4.80
CA ALA A 129 8.50 -8.61 4.72
C ALA A 129 9.17 -8.42 3.36
N HIS A 130 9.85 -9.46 2.86
CA HIS A 130 10.49 -9.44 1.55
C HIS A 130 9.48 -9.22 0.42
N ALA A 131 8.37 -9.96 0.43
CA ALA A 131 7.32 -9.86 -0.60
C ALA A 131 6.59 -8.50 -0.58
N VAL A 132 6.32 -7.92 0.59
CA VAL A 132 5.71 -6.59 0.74
C VAL A 132 6.56 -5.53 0.04
N TRP A 133 7.86 -5.46 0.38
CA TRP A 133 8.74 -4.45 -0.21
C TRP A 133 8.92 -4.65 -1.72
N LEU A 134 8.97 -5.89 -2.21
CA LEU A 134 8.97 -6.13 -3.65
C LEU A 134 7.67 -5.67 -4.32
N ALA A 135 6.52 -6.02 -3.76
CA ALA A 135 5.22 -5.64 -4.31
C ALA A 135 5.08 -4.12 -4.48
N LEU A 136 5.55 -3.34 -3.51
CA LEU A 136 5.54 -1.87 -3.58
C LEU A 136 6.28 -1.30 -4.80
N THR A 137 7.27 -2.03 -5.34
CA THR A 137 8.01 -1.60 -6.54
C THR A 137 7.25 -1.90 -7.85
N PHE A 138 6.23 -2.75 -7.84
CA PHE A 138 5.65 -3.27 -9.08
C PHE A 138 4.77 -2.26 -9.83
N TRP A 139 4.01 -1.41 -9.13
CA TRP A 139 3.25 -0.35 -9.81
C TRP A 139 4.15 0.71 -10.45
N PRO A 140 5.13 1.30 -9.74
CA PRO A 140 6.02 2.28 -10.35
C PRO A 140 6.80 1.70 -11.55
N THR A 141 7.20 0.42 -11.48
CA THR A 141 7.97 -0.24 -12.55
C THR A 141 7.12 -0.80 -13.69
N GLY A 142 5.82 -0.50 -13.71
CA GLY A 142 4.91 -0.80 -14.83
C GLY A 142 4.44 -2.25 -14.90
N ILE A 143 4.62 -3.04 -13.84
CA ILE A 143 4.15 -4.44 -13.74
C ILE A 143 3.06 -4.59 -12.66
N GLY A 144 2.17 -3.61 -12.56
CA GLY A 144 1.13 -3.51 -11.52
C GLY A 144 0.26 -4.76 -11.35
N THR A 145 0.00 -5.54 -12.41
CA THR A 145 -0.73 -6.82 -12.31
C THR A 145 -0.09 -7.79 -11.32
N GLN A 146 1.25 -7.86 -11.29
CA GLN A 146 1.96 -8.68 -10.30
C GLN A 146 1.92 -8.06 -8.91
N GLY A 147 1.84 -6.74 -8.82
CA GLY A 147 1.57 -6.01 -7.57
C GLY A 147 0.26 -6.46 -6.95
N TYR A 148 -0.83 -6.42 -7.73
CA TYR A 148 -2.14 -6.88 -7.27
C TYR A 148 -2.12 -8.35 -6.84
N LEU A 149 -1.62 -9.26 -7.68
CA LEU A 149 -1.54 -10.68 -7.35
C LEU A 149 -0.73 -10.94 -6.06
N CYS A 150 0.40 -10.25 -5.89
CA CYS A 150 1.21 -10.37 -4.69
C CYS A 150 0.47 -9.87 -3.44
N VAL A 151 -0.23 -8.73 -3.50
CA VAL A 151 -0.96 -8.20 -2.32
C VAL A 151 -2.21 -9.04 -2.01
N PHE A 152 -2.88 -9.61 -3.02
CA PHE A 152 -3.91 -10.63 -2.77
C PHE A 152 -3.33 -11.84 -2.02
N GLY A 153 -2.18 -12.35 -2.47
CA GLY A 153 -1.42 -13.41 -1.80
C GLY A 153 -1.04 -13.06 -0.35
N LEU A 154 -0.56 -11.84 -0.11
CA LEU A 154 -0.24 -11.35 1.22
C LEU A 154 -1.47 -11.24 2.13
N GLY A 155 -2.65 -10.94 1.56
CA GLY A 155 -3.91 -10.98 2.30
C GLY A 155 -4.21 -12.37 2.88
N PHE A 156 -3.91 -13.45 2.14
CA PHE A 156 -4.04 -14.81 2.69
C PHE A 156 -3.11 -15.05 3.89
N CYS A 157 -1.91 -14.46 3.91
CA CYS A 157 -1.02 -14.56 5.06
C CYS A 157 -1.64 -13.91 6.31
N VAL A 158 -2.31 -12.77 6.14
CA VAL A 158 -3.06 -12.12 7.22
C VAL A 158 -4.26 -12.98 7.65
N ARG A 159 -5.01 -13.52 6.68
CA ARG A 159 -6.21 -14.34 6.95
C ARG A 159 -5.88 -15.63 7.72
N PHE A 160 -4.77 -16.27 7.39
CA PHE A 160 -4.31 -17.53 7.99
C PHE A 160 -3.29 -17.31 9.12
N TRP A 161 -3.18 -16.11 9.70
CA TRP A 161 -2.15 -15.79 10.69
C TRP A 161 -2.09 -16.76 11.89
N HIS A 162 -3.25 -17.28 12.31
CA HIS A 162 -3.36 -18.24 13.42
C HIS A 162 -3.02 -19.68 13.03
N GLU A 163 -2.98 -19.99 11.73
CA GLU A 163 -2.65 -21.30 11.18
C GLU A 163 -1.24 -21.24 10.55
N PRO A 164 -0.17 -21.52 11.31
CA PRO A 164 1.21 -21.19 10.91
C PRO A 164 1.62 -21.85 9.59
N TRP A 165 1.20 -23.09 9.35
CA TRP A 165 1.50 -23.82 8.11
C TRP A 165 0.75 -23.26 6.89
N ALA A 166 -0.54 -22.94 7.03
CA ALA A 166 -1.31 -22.33 5.96
C ALA A 166 -0.77 -20.91 5.64
N CYS A 167 -0.39 -20.15 6.68
CA CYS A 167 0.25 -18.86 6.53
C CYS A 167 1.61 -18.96 5.82
N LEU A 168 2.44 -19.93 6.19
CA LEU A 168 3.72 -20.19 5.51
C LEU A 168 3.48 -20.55 4.04
N ALA A 169 2.53 -21.44 3.75
CA ALA A 169 2.20 -21.81 2.36
C ALA A 169 1.75 -20.57 1.55
N ALA A 170 0.89 -19.74 2.12
CA ALA A 170 0.47 -18.47 1.50
C ALA A 170 1.66 -17.52 1.28
N ALA A 171 2.57 -17.39 2.25
CA ALA A 171 3.75 -16.54 2.16
C ALA A 171 4.72 -17.05 1.07
N VAL A 172 4.94 -18.37 0.97
CA VAL A 172 5.74 -18.97 -0.10
C VAL A 172 5.13 -18.65 -1.46
N VAL A 173 3.82 -18.83 -1.65
CA VAL A 173 3.15 -18.51 -2.91
C VAL A 173 3.27 -17.02 -3.24
N ALA A 174 3.05 -16.13 -2.27
CA ALA A 174 3.21 -14.69 -2.45
C ALA A 174 4.66 -14.32 -2.81
N SER A 175 5.66 -14.93 -2.17
CA SER A 175 7.07 -14.72 -2.49
C SER A 175 7.45 -15.25 -3.88
N LEU A 176 6.86 -16.35 -4.35
CA LEU A 176 7.06 -16.84 -5.72
C LEU A 176 6.48 -15.88 -6.75
N VAL A 177 5.27 -15.37 -6.51
CA VAL A 177 4.65 -14.31 -7.34
C VAL A 177 5.51 -13.05 -7.34
N ALA A 178 6.00 -12.62 -6.16
CA ALA A 178 6.90 -11.48 -6.04
C ALA A 178 8.22 -11.71 -6.79
N HIS A 179 8.80 -12.92 -6.73
CA HIS A 179 10.02 -13.23 -7.47
C HIS A 179 9.79 -13.20 -8.99
N ALA A 180 8.67 -13.75 -9.47
CA ALA A 180 8.29 -13.66 -10.88
C ALA A 180 8.07 -12.20 -11.32
N GLY A 181 7.42 -11.40 -10.48
CA GLY A 181 7.26 -9.96 -10.64
C GLY A 181 8.60 -9.24 -10.74
N LEU A 182 9.52 -9.49 -9.81
CA LEU A 182 10.87 -8.92 -9.81
C LEU A 182 11.62 -9.20 -11.12
N ARG A 183 11.61 -10.46 -11.62
CA ARG A 183 12.26 -10.79 -12.89
C ARG A 183 11.63 -10.03 -14.06
N ARG A 184 10.29 -9.94 -14.12
CA ARG A 184 9.59 -9.16 -15.17
C ARG A 184 9.89 -7.66 -15.07
N SER A 185 9.99 -7.13 -13.85
CA SER A 185 10.35 -5.73 -13.61
C SER A 185 11.76 -5.43 -14.12
N LEU A 186 12.73 -6.24 -13.74
CA LEU A 186 14.13 -6.08 -14.13
C LEU A 186 14.35 -6.31 -15.63
N ALA A 187 13.55 -7.16 -16.28
CA ALA A 187 13.61 -7.37 -17.73
C ALA A 187 13.16 -6.14 -18.52
N ARG A 188 12.34 -5.27 -17.91
CA ARG A 188 11.88 -4.00 -18.49
C ARG A 188 12.78 -2.82 -18.13
N PHE A 189 13.88 -3.06 -17.41
CA PHE A 189 14.85 -2.03 -17.08
C PHE A 189 15.59 -1.58 -18.37
N PRO A 190 15.82 -0.27 -18.59
CA PRO A 190 15.53 0.85 -17.70
C PRO A 190 14.04 1.20 -17.64
N TRP A 191 13.49 1.38 -16.43
CA TRP A 191 12.08 1.70 -16.24
C TRP A 191 11.77 3.11 -16.77
N ARG A 192 11.16 3.19 -17.96
CA ARG A 192 10.72 4.46 -18.56
C ARG A 192 9.41 4.94 -17.92
N GLY A 193 9.26 6.24 -17.70
CA GLY A 193 8.03 6.86 -17.18
C GLY A 193 7.91 6.87 -15.65
N HIS A 194 6.76 6.42 -15.12
CA HIS A 194 6.32 6.57 -13.73
C HIS A 194 7.36 6.18 -12.66
N ALA A 195 8.20 5.17 -12.89
CA ALA A 195 9.24 4.75 -11.93
C ALA A 195 10.28 5.83 -11.61
N ALA A 196 10.68 6.63 -12.60
CA ALA A 196 11.63 7.74 -12.40
C ALA A 196 10.97 8.88 -11.61
N GLU A 197 9.70 9.13 -11.91
CA GLU A 197 8.93 10.28 -11.44
C GLU A 197 8.37 10.09 -10.02
N TYR A 198 7.92 8.88 -9.64
CA TYR A 198 7.49 8.60 -8.26
C TYR A 198 8.61 8.84 -7.23
N LEU A 199 9.86 8.57 -7.61
CA LEU A 199 11.00 8.84 -6.75
C LEU A 199 11.29 10.35 -6.68
N THR A 200 11.01 11.15 -7.71
CA THR A 200 11.24 12.60 -7.69
C THR A 200 10.14 13.41 -7.00
N ILE A 201 8.92 12.87 -6.82
CA ILE A 201 7.82 13.54 -6.08
C ILE A 201 8.19 13.87 -4.62
N HIS A 202 9.16 13.18 -4.02
CA HIS A 202 9.71 13.49 -2.70
C HIS A 202 11.03 14.27 -2.74
N GLY A 203 11.39 14.85 -3.89
CA GLY A 203 12.51 15.79 -4.03
C GLY A 203 12.05 17.25 -4.09
N PRO A 204 12.98 18.22 -3.93
CA PRO A 204 12.71 19.66 -4.08
C PRO A 204 12.18 20.07 -5.47
N ASP A 205 12.21 19.18 -6.46
CA ASP A 205 11.80 19.45 -7.85
C ASP A 205 10.27 19.37 -8.09
N LEU A 206 9.45 19.44 -7.03
CA LEU A 206 8.00 19.61 -7.15
C LEU A 206 7.63 20.87 -7.95
N GLU A 207 8.47 21.90 -7.92
CA GLU A 207 8.33 23.10 -8.75
C GLU A 207 8.42 22.80 -10.25
N GLU A 208 9.31 21.89 -10.67
CA GLU A 208 9.45 21.49 -12.07
C GLU A 208 8.23 20.65 -12.54
N LEU A 209 7.65 19.88 -11.63
CA LEU A 209 6.45 19.07 -11.90
C LEU A 209 5.20 19.93 -12.13
N VAL A 210 5.06 21.03 -11.39
CA VAL A 210 3.94 21.98 -11.50
C VAL A 210 3.99 22.77 -12.82
N GLY A 211 5.17 22.86 -13.44
CA GLY A 211 5.39 23.67 -14.63
C GLY A 211 5.34 25.15 -14.30
N TRP A 212 5.67 25.98 -15.28
CA TRP A 212 5.56 27.43 -15.11
C TRP A 212 4.09 27.77 -14.85
N PRO A 213 3.78 28.61 -13.84
CA PRO A 213 2.42 29.03 -13.59
C PRO A 213 1.88 29.69 -14.85
N CYS A 214 0.88 29.07 -15.45
CA CYS A 214 0.07 29.60 -16.55
C CYS A 214 -0.87 30.70 -16.05
N GLY A 215 -0.91 30.94 -14.74
CA GLY A 215 -1.79 31.91 -14.10
C GLY A 215 -3.17 31.33 -13.83
N TRP A 216 -3.90 31.95 -12.90
CA TRP A 216 -5.29 31.60 -12.65
C TRP A 216 -6.16 31.99 -13.86
N PRO A 217 -7.12 31.15 -14.30
CA PRO A 217 -7.50 29.82 -13.78
C PRO A 217 -6.79 28.62 -14.44
N PHE A 218 -5.89 28.87 -15.40
CA PHE A 218 -5.30 27.82 -16.23
C PHE A 218 -4.40 26.85 -15.46
N ASP A 219 -3.76 27.30 -14.39
CA ASP A 219 -2.96 26.43 -13.50
C ASP A 219 -3.75 25.23 -12.96
N GLN A 220 -5.04 25.46 -12.67
CA GLN A 220 -5.92 24.44 -12.13
C GLN A 220 -6.28 23.40 -13.19
N LEU A 221 -6.56 23.86 -14.42
CA LEU A 221 -6.81 22.98 -15.57
C LEU A 221 -5.54 22.20 -15.96
N TYR A 222 -4.38 22.85 -15.92
CA TYR A 222 -3.10 22.26 -16.31
C TYR A 222 -2.61 21.21 -15.31
N ARG A 223 -2.63 21.54 -14.01
CA ARG A 223 -2.29 20.61 -12.93
C ARG A 223 -3.15 19.35 -13.03
N ASP A 224 -4.44 19.50 -13.29
CA ASP A 224 -5.32 18.35 -13.44
C ASP A 224 -5.08 17.57 -14.74
N VAL A 225 -4.61 18.17 -15.84
CA VAL A 225 -4.24 17.42 -17.06
C VAL A 225 -3.03 16.54 -16.81
N ARG A 226 -1.98 17.09 -16.18
CA ARG A 226 -0.76 16.32 -15.86
C ARG A 226 -1.05 15.24 -14.83
N ILE A 227 -1.75 15.57 -13.73
CA ILE A 227 -2.11 14.60 -12.70
C ILE A 227 -3.04 13.54 -13.30
N ALA A 228 -4.09 13.91 -14.03
CA ALA A 228 -5.00 12.93 -14.63
C ALA A 228 -4.35 12.08 -15.72
N GLY A 229 -3.42 12.63 -16.50
CA GLY A 229 -2.62 11.86 -17.45
C GLY A 229 -1.72 10.84 -16.75
N ARG A 230 -1.18 11.20 -15.57
CA ARG A 230 -0.26 10.36 -14.79
C ARG A 230 -0.94 9.28 -13.95
N PHE A 231 -2.10 9.58 -13.39
CA PHE A 231 -2.86 8.67 -12.53
C PHE A 231 -4.14 8.19 -13.22
N ARG A 232 -4.08 7.99 -14.54
CA ARG A 232 -5.19 7.46 -15.31
C ARG A 232 -5.40 5.99 -14.94
N MET A 233 -6.12 5.79 -13.85
CA MET A 233 -6.53 4.47 -13.38
C MET A 233 -7.47 3.88 -14.44
N ASN A 234 -7.05 2.79 -15.06
CA ASN A 234 -7.91 2.09 -16.00
C ASN A 234 -9.10 1.48 -15.24
N THR A 235 -10.20 1.17 -15.92
CA THR A 235 -11.35 0.47 -15.32
C THR A 235 -10.93 -0.84 -14.66
N ALA A 236 -9.97 -1.57 -15.26
CA ALA A 236 -9.39 -2.76 -14.67
C ALA A 236 -8.70 -2.47 -13.32
N ASP A 237 -7.92 -1.39 -13.22
CA ASP A 237 -7.27 -1.00 -11.96
C ASP A 237 -8.30 -0.57 -10.92
N ALA A 238 -9.35 0.16 -11.32
CA ALA A 238 -10.44 0.54 -10.42
C ALA A 238 -11.13 -0.71 -9.83
N ILE A 239 -11.40 -1.73 -10.65
CA ILE A 239 -11.94 -3.01 -10.20
C ILE A 239 -10.97 -3.70 -9.24
N LEU A 240 -9.70 -3.84 -9.63
CA LEU A 240 -8.68 -4.54 -8.82
C LEU A 240 -8.42 -3.86 -7.48
N VAL A 241 -8.32 -2.52 -7.44
CA VAL A 241 -8.15 -1.76 -6.20
C VAL A 241 -9.36 -1.91 -5.29
N SER A 242 -10.57 -1.90 -5.86
CA SER A 242 -11.80 -2.04 -5.09
C SER A 242 -11.95 -3.44 -4.50
N MET A 243 -11.66 -4.47 -5.29
CA MET A 243 -11.59 -5.85 -4.83
C MET A 243 -10.52 -6.00 -3.75
N LEU A 244 -9.36 -5.39 -3.92
CA LEU A 244 -8.27 -5.45 -2.95
C LEU A 244 -8.64 -4.78 -1.62
N ALA A 245 -9.38 -3.68 -1.66
CA ALA A 245 -9.86 -3.00 -0.46
C ALA A 245 -10.84 -3.87 0.33
N GLY A 246 -11.83 -4.48 -0.35
CA GLY A 246 -12.74 -5.44 0.28
C GLY A 246 -12.01 -6.68 0.80
N TRP A 247 -11.08 -7.22 0.01
CA TRP A 247 -10.25 -8.36 0.40
C TRP A 247 -9.40 -8.07 1.64
N ALA A 248 -8.77 -6.89 1.72
CA ALA A 248 -7.98 -6.50 2.87
C ALA A 248 -8.85 -6.41 4.14
N ALA A 249 -10.05 -5.83 4.06
CA ALA A 249 -10.98 -5.78 5.18
C ALA A 249 -11.37 -7.19 5.65
N PHE A 250 -11.67 -8.09 4.72
CA PHE A 250 -11.99 -9.49 5.03
C PHE A 250 -10.82 -10.21 5.73
N CYS A 251 -9.60 -10.03 5.22
CA CYS A 251 -8.41 -10.65 5.79
C CYS A 251 -8.11 -10.13 7.20
N LEU A 252 -8.22 -8.81 7.41
CA LEU A 252 -8.02 -8.18 8.72
C LEU A 252 -9.06 -8.64 9.75
N ALA A 253 -10.33 -8.75 9.36
CA ALA A 253 -11.35 -9.31 10.22
C ALA A 253 -10.96 -10.72 10.69
N GLY A 254 -10.38 -11.54 9.80
CA GLY A 254 -9.89 -12.88 10.09
C GLY A 254 -8.81 -12.99 11.18
N LEU A 255 -8.21 -11.88 11.63
CA LEU A 255 -7.30 -11.86 12.78
C LEU A 255 -8.04 -12.08 14.12
N HIS A 256 -9.36 -11.89 14.16
CA HIS A 256 -10.18 -12.22 15.31
C HIS A 256 -10.53 -13.71 15.34
N HIS A 257 -10.53 -14.34 16.52
CA HIS A 257 -10.86 -15.76 16.65
C HIS A 257 -12.37 -16.00 16.60
N ASP A 258 -13.13 -15.16 17.29
CA ASP A 258 -14.59 -15.28 17.42
C ASP A 258 -15.32 -14.70 16.19
N SER A 259 -16.38 -15.38 15.75
CA SER A 259 -17.20 -14.92 14.61
C SER A 259 -17.89 -13.59 14.89
N ASP A 260 -18.31 -13.35 16.13
CA ASP A 260 -19.00 -12.12 16.50
C ASP A 260 -18.05 -10.92 16.48
N GLU A 261 -16.81 -11.09 16.97
CA GLU A 261 -15.75 -10.09 16.87
C GLU A 261 -15.39 -9.78 15.41
N ARG A 262 -15.31 -10.80 14.54
CA ARG A 262 -15.04 -10.62 13.11
C ARG A 262 -16.09 -9.72 12.45
N GLY A 263 -17.37 -10.02 12.71
CA GLY A 263 -18.49 -9.24 12.19
C GLY A 263 -18.47 -7.80 12.70
N GLY A 264 -18.27 -7.61 14.00
CA GLY A 264 -18.15 -6.29 14.62
C GLY A 264 -17.01 -5.46 14.04
N PHE A 265 -15.81 -6.05 13.94
CA PHE A 265 -14.65 -5.39 13.36
C PHE A 265 -14.86 -4.99 11.89
N ALA A 266 -15.46 -5.88 11.08
CA ALA A 266 -15.72 -5.59 9.67
C ALA A 266 -16.72 -4.42 9.49
N LEU A 267 -17.75 -4.34 10.35
CA LEU A 267 -18.68 -3.20 10.36
C LEU A 267 -17.98 -1.90 10.79
N VAL A 268 -17.10 -1.96 11.79
CA VAL A 268 -16.29 -0.82 12.24
C VAL A 268 -15.37 -0.30 11.13
N MET A 269 -14.88 -1.15 10.24
CA MET A 269 -14.13 -0.71 9.05
C MET A 269 -15.05 -0.17 7.94
N GLN A 270 -16.20 -0.80 7.73
CA GLN A 270 -17.13 -0.46 6.66
C GLN A 270 -17.79 0.92 6.86
N VAL A 271 -18.20 1.26 8.08
CA VAL A 271 -18.89 2.54 8.36
C VAL A 271 -18.02 3.76 8.03
N PRO A 272 -16.75 3.87 8.50
CA PRO A 272 -15.82 4.89 8.07
C PRO A 272 -15.60 4.90 6.56
N CYS A 273 -15.42 3.74 5.91
CA CYS A 273 -15.27 3.70 4.45
C CYS A 273 -16.50 4.27 3.72
N MET A 274 -17.70 3.95 4.19
CA MET A 274 -18.97 4.46 3.65
C MET A 274 -19.08 5.98 3.79
N LEU A 275 -18.52 6.58 4.84
CA LEU A 275 -18.56 8.03 5.04
C LEU A 275 -17.38 8.74 4.36
N PHE A 276 -16.16 8.34 4.70
CA PHE A 276 -14.94 9.06 4.30
C PHE A 276 -14.61 8.92 2.82
N VAL A 277 -14.81 7.76 2.19
CA VAL A 277 -14.45 7.61 0.77
C VAL A 277 -15.32 8.50 -0.12
N PRO A 278 -16.67 8.51 0.02
CA PRO A 278 -17.53 9.42 -0.72
C PRO A 278 -17.26 10.90 -0.41
N LEU A 279 -16.99 11.26 0.85
CA LEU A 279 -16.69 12.64 1.24
C LEU A 279 -15.34 13.13 0.73
N LEU A 280 -14.29 12.31 0.81
CA LEU A 280 -12.97 12.61 0.25
C LEU A 280 -13.09 12.84 -1.25
N ARG A 281 -13.81 11.95 -1.94
CA ARG A 281 -14.10 12.09 -3.36
C ARG A 281 -14.83 13.40 -3.66
N LEU A 282 -15.88 13.73 -2.90
CA LEU A 282 -16.61 14.97 -3.05
C LEU A 282 -15.69 16.18 -2.83
N GLY A 283 -14.83 16.14 -1.82
CA GLY A 283 -13.84 17.17 -1.51
C GLY A 283 -12.85 17.39 -2.65
N ILE A 284 -12.37 16.33 -3.29
CA ILE A 284 -11.47 16.41 -4.45
C ILE A 284 -12.16 17.17 -5.61
N TYR A 285 -13.43 16.89 -5.89
CA TYR A 285 -14.14 17.53 -7.01
C TYR A 285 -14.74 18.91 -6.69
N VAL A 286 -15.11 19.19 -5.44
CA VAL A 286 -15.79 20.45 -5.07
C VAL A 286 -14.83 21.45 -4.43
N GLY A 287 -13.71 21.02 -3.84
CA GLY A 287 -12.75 21.92 -3.18
C GLY A 287 -12.12 22.97 -4.12
N CYS A 288 -12.17 22.69 -5.41
CA CYS A 288 -11.59 23.50 -6.49
C CYS A 288 -12.63 24.22 -7.36
N TYR A 289 -13.92 23.87 -7.24
CA TYR A 289 -14.95 24.28 -8.18
C TYR A 289 -16.25 24.61 -7.44
N ARG A 290 -16.89 25.74 -7.76
CA ARG A 290 -18.21 26.07 -7.23
C ARG A 290 -19.33 25.55 -8.13
N PRO A 291 -20.48 25.14 -7.54
CA PRO A 291 -21.66 24.79 -8.31
C PRO A 291 -22.12 25.99 -9.17
N PRO A 292 -22.68 25.73 -10.36
CA PRO A 292 -23.20 26.77 -11.25
C PRO A 292 -24.37 27.50 -10.58
N VAL A 293 -25.25 26.74 -9.92
CA VAL A 293 -26.39 27.24 -9.15
C VAL A 293 -26.26 26.70 -7.72
N SER A 294 -26.37 27.58 -6.72
CA SER A 294 -26.38 27.18 -5.31
C SER A 294 -27.57 26.26 -5.01
N LEU A 295 -27.52 25.48 -3.92
CA LEU A 295 -28.65 24.63 -3.52
C LEU A 295 -29.96 25.42 -3.39
N VAL A 296 -29.90 26.61 -2.79
CA VAL A 296 -31.06 27.53 -2.69
C VAL A 296 -31.51 27.99 -4.08
N GLY A 297 -30.58 28.30 -4.98
CA GLY A 297 -30.90 28.66 -6.36
C GLY A 297 -31.57 27.53 -7.13
N ARG A 298 -31.20 26.27 -6.87
CA ARG A 298 -31.84 25.09 -7.49
C ARG A 298 -33.29 24.93 -7.04
N ILE A 299 -33.53 25.06 -5.73
CA ILE A 299 -34.89 25.01 -5.16
C ILE A 299 -35.75 26.12 -5.77
N ARG A 300 -35.25 27.37 -5.81
CA ARG A 300 -35.99 28.52 -6.34
C ARG A 300 -36.24 28.45 -7.85
N SER A 301 -35.29 27.90 -8.62
CA SER A 301 -35.41 27.78 -10.08
C SER A 301 -36.14 26.51 -10.54
N GLY A 302 -36.49 25.60 -9.63
CA GLY A 302 -37.05 24.28 -9.95
C GLY A 302 -36.07 23.34 -10.66
N ARG A 303 -34.80 23.72 -10.79
CA ARG A 303 -33.75 22.93 -11.45
C ARG A 303 -32.98 22.11 -10.42
N TRP A 304 -33.62 21.06 -9.91
CA TRP A 304 -33.05 20.17 -8.89
C TRP A 304 -31.80 19.45 -9.39
N ILE A 305 -31.86 18.94 -10.62
CA ILE A 305 -30.78 18.19 -11.27
C ILE A 305 -30.15 19.04 -12.36
N ILE A 306 -28.83 19.18 -12.32
CA ILE A 306 -28.01 19.80 -13.35
C ILE A 306 -27.23 18.68 -14.05
N PRO A 307 -27.65 18.29 -15.27
CA PRO A 307 -26.96 17.27 -16.05
C PRO A 307 -25.47 17.60 -16.19
N GLY A 308 -24.62 16.60 -16.06
CA GLY A 308 -23.17 16.78 -16.07
C GLY A 308 -22.60 17.14 -14.69
N TYR A 309 -23.03 18.26 -14.09
CA TYR A 309 -22.51 18.71 -12.79
C TYR A 309 -22.85 17.73 -11.66
N ASP A 310 -24.10 17.26 -11.58
CA ASP A 310 -24.54 16.45 -10.45
C ASP A 310 -23.94 15.05 -10.38
N ARG A 311 -23.16 14.64 -11.38
CA ARG A 311 -22.38 13.39 -11.31
C ARG A 311 -21.41 13.38 -10.13
N CYS A 312 -20.87 14.54 -9.75
CA CYS A 312 -19.97 14.65 -8.59
C CYS A 312 -20.70 14.49 -7.24
N LEU A 313 -22.01 14.70 -7.19
CA LEU A 313 -22.87 14.50 -6.01
C LEU A 313 -23.52 13.11 -6.01
N ALA A 314 -23.97 12.66 -7.18
CA ALA A 314 -24.66 11.40 -7.37
C ALA A 314 -23.75 10.20 -7.08
N ALA A 315 -22.50 10.20 -7.57
CA ALA A 315 -21.59 9.07 -7.35
C ALA A 315 -21.27 8.82 -5.85
N PRO A 316 -20.91 9.84 -5.03
CA PRO A 316 -20.79 9.69 -3.59
C PRO A 316 -22.06 9.17 -2.91
N LEU A 317 -23.23 9.71 -3.27
CA LEU A 317 -24.51 9.28 -2.70
C LEU A 317 -24.82 7.81 -3.05
N LEU A 318 -24.62 7.43 -4.32
CA LEU A 318 -24.77 6.05 -4.76
C LEU A 318 -23.80 5.12 -4.05
N ALA A 319 -22.53 5.52 -3.86
CA ALA A 319 -21.57 4.72 -3.12
C ALA A 319 -22.03 4.46 -1.67
N MET A 320 -22.55 5.50 -0.98
CA MET A 320 -23.12 5.35 0.36
C MET A 320 -24.33 4.42 0.38
N LEU A 321 -25.32 4.68 -0.48
CA LEU A 321 -26.58 3.92 -0.51
C LEU A 321 -26.35 2.46 -0.92
N CYS A 322 -25.60 2.21 -1.99
CA CYS A 322 -25.28 0.86 -2.43
C CYS A 322 -24.40 0.13 -1.42
N GLY A 323 -23.44 0.80 -0.79
CA GLY A 323 -22.62 0.23 0.28
C GLY A 323 -23.45 -0.24 1.47
N GLY A 324 -24.31 0.64 2.00
CA GLY A 324 -25.21 0.29 3.10
C GLY A 324 -26.21 -0.80 2.73
N ALA A 325 -26.85 -0.69 1.57
CA ALA A 325 -27.80 -1.68 1.08
C ALA A 325 -27.15 -3.06 0.87
N THR A 326 -25.90 -3.11 0.38
CA THR A 326 -25.15 -4.36 0.19
C THR A 326 -25.03 -5.13 1.49
N VAL A 327 -24.64 -4.47 2.60
CA VAL A 327 -24.56 -5.14 3.91
C VAL A 327 -25.93 -5.59 4.39
N LEU A 328 -26.95 -4.71 4.33
CA LEU A 328 -28.30 -5.02 4.83
C LEU A 328 -28.96 -6.21 4.11
N VAL A 329 -28.71 -6.35 2.80
CA VAL A 329 -29.25 -7.43 1.98
C VAL A 329 -28.43 -8.70 2.15
N LEU A 330 -27.10 -8.63 2.02
CA LEU A 330 -26.24 -9.82 2.02
C LEU A 330 -26.09 -10.48 3.40
N ARG A 331 -26.17 -9.72 4.49
CA ARG A 331 -26.10 -10.27 5.86
C ARG A 331 -27.22 -11.26 6.20
N LYS A 332 -28.27 -11.32 5.37
CA LYS A 332 -29.35 -12.32 5.51
C LYS A 332 -28.90 -13.73 5.13
N TRP A 333 -27.84 -13.84 4.33
CA TRP A 333 -27.39 -15.09 3.72
C TRP A 333 -25.90 -15.38 3.93
N LEU A 334 -25.10 -14.35 4.22
CA LEU A 334 -23.66 -14.43 4.38
C LEU A 334 -23.24 -13.94 5.77
N PRO A 335 -22.10 -14.42 6.30
CA PRO A 335 -21.48 -13.87 7.49
C PRO A 335 -21.25 -12.35 7.34
N THR A 336 -21.39 -11.63 8.45
CA THR A 336 -21.31 -10.16 8.49
C THR A 336 -19.99 -9.63 7.92
N GLU A 337 -18.88 -10.32 8.20
CA GLU A 337 -17.56 -9.96 7.71
C GLU A 337 -17.42 -10.07 6.19
N VAL A 338 -18.10 -11.06 5.58
CA VAL A 338 -18.14 -11.21 4.12
C VAL A 338 -19.01 -10.11 3.51
N ALA A 339 -20.20 -9.90 4.05
CA ALA A 339 -21.12 -8.86 3.58
C ALA A 339 -20.52 -7.45 3.66
N ALA A 340 -19.87 -7.11 4.79
CA ALA A 340 -19.21 -5.82 4.98
C ALA A 340 -18.02 -5.63 4.02
N SER A 341 -17.24 -6.68 3.76
CA SER A 341 -16.11 -6.63 2.82
C SER A 341 -16.57 -6.41 1.38
N ILE A 342 -17.65 -7.08 0.95
CA ILE A 342 -18.28 -6.85 -0.36
C ILE A 342 -18.79 -5.40 -0.45
N ALA A 343 -19.40 -4.88 0.62
CA ALA A 343 -19.84 -3.49 0.65
C ALA A 343 -18.69 -2.48 0.52
N ILE A 344 -17.55 -2.70 1.19
CA ILE A 344 -16.35 -1.86 1.02
C ILE A 344 -15.87 -1.90 -0.44
N CYS A 345 -15.83 -3.09 -1.06
CA CYS A 345 -15.52 -3.22 -2.48
C CYS A 345 -16.50 -2.43 -3.36
N THR A 346 -17.81 -2.52 -3.10
CA THR A 346 -18.84 -1.76 -3.84
C THR A 346 -18.67 -0.25 -3.68
N ILE A 347 -18.44 0.24 -2.45
CA ILE A 347 -18.20 1.66 -2.17
C ILE A 347 -16.99 2.17 -2.96
N MET A 348 -15.87 1.43 -2.89
CA MET A 348 -14.65 1.77 -3.60
C MET A 348 -14.83 1.71 -5.11
N LEU A 349 -15.56 0.71 -5.63
CA LEU A 349 -15.79 0.54 -7.07
C LEU A 349 -16.62 1.67 -7.64
N ILE A 350 -17.76 1.99 -7.02
CA ILE A 350 -18.59 3.11 -7.46
C ILE A 350 -17.79 4.42 -7.40
N SER A 351 -17.00 4.59 -6.33
CA SER A 351 -16.14 5.76 -6.16
C SER A 351 -15.06 5.82 -7.25
N LEU A 352 -14.36 4.74 -7.57
CA LEU A 352 -13.25 4.80 -8.55
C LEU A 352 -13.72 4.74 -10.01
N ALA A 353 -14.80 4.01 -10.30
CA ALA A 353 -15.28 3.78 -11.66
C ALA A 353 -16.23 4.86 -12.19
N SER A 354 -16.70 5.78 -11.34
CA SER A 354 -17.66 6.82 -11.72
C SER A 354 -17.08 8.24 -11.74
N PRO A 355 -15.84 8.52 -12.19
CA PRO A 355 -15.34 9.89 -12.29
C PRO A 355 -16.18 10.68 -13.29
N PRO A 356 -16.48 11.97 -13.01
CA PRO A 356 -16.98 12.83 -14.07
C PRO A 356 -15.96 12.82 -15.22
N GLY A 357 -16.43 12.59 -16.44
CA GLY A 357 -15.53 12.56 -17.60
C GLY A 357 -14.80 13.89 -17.71
N LEU A 358 -13.48 13.89 -17.60
CA LEU A 358 -12.67 15.12 -17.57
C LEU A 358 -12.95 16.04 -18.77
N ARG A 359 -13.18 15.46 -19.95
CA ARG A 359 -13.52 16.20 -21.17
C ARG A 359 -14.87 16.90 -21.05
N GLU A 360 -15.88 16.18 -20.59
CA GLU A 360 -17.23 16.73 -20.39
C GLU A 360 -17.24 17.77 -19.28
N TRP A 361 -16.64 17.44 -18.13
CA TRP A 361 -16.59 18.33 -16.97
C TRP A 361 -15.94 19.67 -17.34
N ARG A 362 -14.78 19.64 -18.01
CA ARG A 362 -14.00 20.85 -18.34
C ARG A 362 -14.57 21.69 -19.46
N LEU A 363 -15.07 21.06 -20.53
CA LEU A 363 -15.46 21.79 -21.74
C LEU A 363 -16.91 22.29 -21.70
N THR A 364 -17.78 21.71 -20.88
CA THR A 364 -19.21 22.06 -20.88
C THR A 364 -19.58 23.14 -19.86
N GLY A 365 -18.62 23.66 -19.07
CA GLY A 365 -18.83 24.86 -18.24
C GLY A 365 -19.93 24.75 -17.18
N ALA A 366 -20.40 23.54 -16.86
CA ALA A 366 -21.47 23.35 -15.87
C ALA A 366 -21.01 23.63 -14.42
N HIS A 367 -19.88 24.30 -14.22
CA HIS A 367 -19.33 24.70 -12.93
C HIS A 367 -18.57 26.01 -13.06
N ARG A 368 -18.40 26.72 -11.95
CA ARG A 368 -17.61 27.96 -11.88
C ARG A 368 -16.25 27.64 -11.29
N ILE A 369 -15.18 27.98 -12.02
CA ILE A 369 -13.83 27.90 -11.47
C ILE A 369 -13.69 28.99 -10.41
N THR A 370 -13.17 28.65 -9.24
CA THR A 370 -12.94 29.61 -8.16
C THR A 370 -11.54 29.45 -7.61
N HIS A 371 -10.97 30.53 -7.08
CA HIS A 371 -9.74 30.42 -6.31
C HIS A 371 -9.93 29.38 -5.20
N GLY A 372 -9.11 28.32 -5.26
CA GLY A 372 -9.09 27.30 -4.22
C GLY A 372 -8.72 27.93 -2.88
N ILE A 373 -9.27 27.39 -1.80
CA ILE A 373 -9.04 27.88 -0.43
C ILE A 373 -7.53 27.90 -0.08
N LEU A 374 -6.75 27.01 -0.71
CA LEU A 374 -5.29 26.90 -0.54
C LEU A 374 -4.47 27.93 -1.33
N ALA A 375 -5.08 28.70 -2.24
CA ALA A 375 -4.37 29.67 -3.10
C ALA A 375 -4.29 31.08 -2.48
N LYS A 376 -4.82 31.30 -1.27
CA LYS A 376 -4.66 32.56 -0.53
C LYS A 376 -3.28 32.66 0.11
N GLY A 377 -2.22 32.62 -0.70
CA GLY A 377 -0.96 33.24 -0.31
C GLY A 377 -1.13 34.77 -0.40
N PRO A 378 -0.61 35.57 0.55
CA PRO A 378 -0.75 37.03 0.53
C PRO A 378 -0.14 37.71 -0.72
N ASN A 379 0.63 36.96 -1.53
CA ASN A 379 1.35 37.45 -2.70
C ASN A 379 0.99 36.70 -3.99
N ALA A 380 -0.22 36.15 -4.15
CA ALA A 380 -0.61 35.60 -5.45
C ALA A 380 -0.62 36.77 -6.47
N PRO A 381 0.33 36.84 -7.42
CA PRO A 381 0.40 37.97 -8.33
C PRO A 381 -0.84 37.93 -9.22
N PHE A 382 -1.60 39.03 -9.22
CA PHE A 382 -2.59 39.24 -10.26
C PHE A 382 -1.81 39.41 -11.56
N VAL A 383 -1.92 38.43 -12.45
CA VAL A 383 -1.44 38.58 -13.81
C VAL A 383 -2.43 39.49 -14.50
N GLU A 384 -2.09 40.77 -14.65
CA GLU A 384 -2.79 41.65 -15.58
C GLU A 384 -2.55 41.13 -16.99
N VAL A 385 -3.63 40.64 -17.61
CA VAL A 385 -3.62 40.24 -19.02
C VAL A 385 -3.96 41.49 -19.81
N GLY A 386 -2.93 42.10 -20.41
CA GLY A 386 -3.06 43.21 -21.36
C GLY A 386 -3.52 42.76 -22.74
#